data_AF-A0A4Y2HHN9-F1
#
_entry.id   AF-A0A4Y2HHN9-F1
#
_cell.length_a   1.000
_cell.length_b   1.000
_cell.length_c   1.000
_cell.angle_alpha   90.00
_cell.angle_beta   90.00
_cell.angle_gamma   90.00
#
_symmetry.space_group_name_H-M   'P 1'
#
loop_
_entity.id
_entity.type
_entity.pdbx_description
1 polymer ?
#
loop_
_entity_poly.entity_id
_entity_poly.type
_entity_poly.pdbx_seq_one_letter_code
_entity_poly.pdbx_strand_id
1 'polypeptide(L)'
;MNVAVDRVEVNTNKEVDSLLRKFWELQSISIKEENETKEIDKDIFKDFNKLIILKDGGYEVKLPFNDRVRELCDNYKIAYNRINSLVERFKKNPEFYQMYKDVINDYLKKGITEEDLNNP
;
A
#
# COMPACT_ATOMS: atom_id res chain seq x y z
N MET A 1 19.76 -46.36 -8.25
CA MET A 1 19.82 -44.90 -8.07
C MET A 1 18.79 -44.56 -7.00
N ASN A 2 19.23 -44.31 -5.77
CA ASN A 2 18.33 -44.09 -4.63
C ASN A 2 18.01 -42.60 -4.57
N VAL A 3 16.76 -42.22 -4.87
CA VAL A 3 16.29 -40.85 -4.67
C VAL A 3 15.78 -40.76 -3.24
N ALA A 4 16.51 -40.03 -2.40
CA ALA A 4 16.03 -39.64 -1.07
C ALA A 4 14.96 -38.57 -1.27
N VAL A 5 13.71 -38.91 -0.96
CA VAL A 5 12.62 -37.94 -0.83
C VAL A 5 12.60 -37.52 0.63
N ASP A 6 13.16 -36.35 0.93
CA ASP A 6 13.00 -35.74 2.24
C ASP A 6 11.53 -35.35 2.40
N ARG A 7 10.86 -36.00 3.36
CA ARG A 7 9.52 -35.57 3.78
C ARG A 7 9.69 -34.29 4.56
N VAL A 8 9.36 -33.16 3.94
CA VAL A 8 9.15 -31.91 4.65
C VAL A 8 7.91 -32.09 5.52
N GLU A 9 8.10 -32.37 6.80
CA GLU A 9 7.02 -32.32 7.78
C GLU A 9 6.62 -30.87 7.97
N VAL A 10 5.43 -30.52 7.49
CA VAL A 10 4.82 -29.22 7.76
C VAL A 10 4.42 -29.21 9.24
N ASN A 11 5.29 -28.66 10.08
CA ASN A 11 5.01 -28.45 11.50
C ASN A 11 3.98 -27.33 11.62
N THR A 12 2.71 -27.70 11.57
CA THR A 12 1.57 -26.80 11.77
C THR A 12 1.46 -26.47 13.25
N ASN A 13 2.27 -25.52 13.70
CA ASN A 13 2.08 -24.92 15.01
C ASN A 13 0.78 -24.11 14.97
N LYS A 14 -0.32 -24.76 15.39
CA LYS A 14 -1.69 -24.20 15.38
C LYS A 14 -1.79 -22.85 16.09
N GLU A 15 -0.91 -22.57 17.04
CA GLU A 15 -0.86 -21.28 17.73
C GLU A 15 -0.30 -20.18 16.83
N VAL A 16 0.74 -20.48 16.05
CA VAL A 16 1.31 -19.55 15.06
C VAL A 16 0.32 -19.29 13.94
N ASP A 17 -0.36 -20.32 13.43
CA ASP A 17 -1.37 -20.17 12.38
C ASP A 17 -2.57 -19.34 12.89
N SER A 18 -2.98 -19.55 14.15
CA SER A 18 -4.04 -18.77 14.79
C SER A 18 -3.64 -17.31 14.99
N LEU A 19 -2.39 -17.06 15.38
CA LEU A 19 -1.86 -15.71 15.55
C LEU A 19 -1.73 -14.97 14.22
N LEU A 20 -1.23 -15.65 13.19
CA LEU A 20 -1.12 -15.12 11.83
C LEU A 20 -2.50 -14.79 11.27
N ARG A 21 -3.48 -15.68 11.47
CA ARG A 21 -4.86 -15.43 11.07
C ARG A 21 -5.45 -14.21 11.77
N LYS A 22 -5.29 -14.11 13.10
CA LYS A 22 -5.75 -12.93 13.87
C LYS A 22 -5.06 -11.65 13.41
N PHE A 23 -3.77 -11.70 13.08
CA PHE A 23 -3.04 -10.54 12.56
C PHE A 23 -3.64 -10.05 11.24
N TRP A 24 -3.91 -10.96 10.29
CA TRP A 24 -4.53 -10.64 9.01
C TRP A 24 -5.99 -10.18 9.16
N GLU A 25 -6.77 -10.85 10.02
CA GLU A 25 -8.14 -10.44 10.35
C GLU A 25 -8.16 -9.00 10.89
N LEU A 26 -7.22 -8.64 11.76
CA LEU A 26 -7.14 -7.32 12.38
C LEU A 26 -6.69 -6.23 11.41
N GLN A 27 -5.78 -6.55 10.46
CA GLN A 27 -5.45 -5.66 9.35
C GLN A 27 -6.63 -5.47 8.38
N SER A 28 -7.43 -6.51 8.16
CA SER A 28 -8.62 -6.44 7.29
C SER A 28 -9.80 -5.66 7.89
N ILE A 29 -9.76 -5.25 9.18
CA ILE A 29 -10.85 -4.47 9.80
C ILE A 29 -11.10 -3.13 9.09
N SER A 30 -10.09 -2.53 8.45
CA SER A 30 -10.23 -1.33 7.63
C SER A 30 -10.75 -1.60 6.21
N ILE A 31 -10.74 -2.86 5.78
CA ILE A 31 -11.22 -3.37 4.50
C ILE A 31 -12.41 -4.27 4.82
N LYS A 32 -13.46 -3.73 5.43
CA LYS A 32 -14.72 -4.47 5.45
C LYS A 32 -15.19 -4.55 4.01
N GLU A 33 -15.13 -5.74 3.43
CA GLU A 33 -15.89 -6.09 2.24
C GLU A 33 -17.37 -5.94 2.61
N GLU A 34 -17.91 -4.74 2.47
CA GLU A 34 -19.32 -4.62 2.17
C GLU A 34 -19.50 -5.47 0.90
N ASN A 35 -20.25 -6.57 1.02
CA ASN A 35 -20.43 -7.63 -0.01
C ASN A 35 -21.09 -7.14 -1.32
N GLU A 36 -21.03 -5.84 -1.57
CA GLU A 36 -21.46 -5.17 -2.78
C GLU A 36 -20.27 -4.37 -3.33
N THR A 37 -19.26 -5.08 -3.85
CA THR A 37 -18.37 -4.49 -4.85
C THR A 37 -19.29 -3.96 -5.96
N LYS A 38 -19.45 -2.63 -6.05
CA LYS A 38 -20.32 -2.02 -7.05
C LYS A 38 -19.85 -2.54 -8.42
N GLU A 39 -20.75 -2.79 -9.37
CA GLU A 39 -20.37 -3.32 -10.70
C GLU A 39 -19.22 -2.51 -11.35
N ILE A 40 -19.19 -1.19 -11.09
CA ILE A 40 -18.09 -0.29 -11.46
C ILE A 40 -16.74 -0.72 -10.87
N ASP A 41 -16.70 -1.13 -9.61
CA ASP A 41 -15.46 -1.58 -8.94
C ASP A 41 -14.97 -2.89 -9.57
N LYS A 42 -15.88 -3.79 -9.97
CA LYS A 42 -15.51 -5.03 -10.68
C LYS A 42 -14.88 -4.75 -12.04
N ASP A 43 -15.40 -3.79 -12.79
CA ASP A 43 -14.84 -3.39 -14.08
C ASP A 43 -13.46 -2.74 -13.92
N ILE A 44 -13.29 -1.88 -12.90
CA ILE A 44 -11.97 -1.29 -12.55
C ILE A 44 -10.97 -2.39 -12.20
N PHE A 45 -11.33 -3.37 -11.37
CA PHE A 45 -10.46 -4.49 -11.03
C PHE A 45 -10.13 -5.36 -12.24
N LYS A 46 -11.11 -5.59 -13.12
CA LYS A 46 -10.91 -6.35 -14.35
C LYS A 46 -9.90 -5.65 -15.26
N ASP A 47 -10.04 -4.34 -15.45
CA ASP A 47 -9.12 -3.56 -16.27
C ASP A 47 -7.75 -3.41 -15.61
N PHE A 48 -7.70 -3.22 -14.30
CA PHE A 48 -6.44 -3.25 -13.54
C PHE A 48 -5.67 -4.55 -13.79
N ASN A 49 -6.32 -5.71 -13.62
CA ASN A 49 -5.70 -7.02 -13.82
C ASN A 49 -5.24 -7.27 -15.26
N LYS A 50 -5.97 -6.76 -16.27
CA LYS A 50 -5.56 -6.86 -17.68
C LYS A 50 -4.32 -6.00 -17.99
N LEU A 51 -4.14 -4.90 -17.28
CA LEU A 51 -3.09 -3.91 -17.53
C LEU A 51 -1.81 -4.19 -16.73
N ILE A 52 -1.73 -5.34 -16.06
CA ILE A 52 -0.51 -5.80 -15.40
C ILE A 52 0.45 -6.32 -16.46
N ILE A 53 1.60 -5.66 -16.59
CA ILE A 53 2.65 -6.02 -17.54
C ILE A 53 3.90 -6.35 -16.75
N LEU A 54 4.48 -7.53 -16.96
CA LEU A 54 5.80 -7.86 -16.42
C LEU A 54 6.86 -7.27 -17.38
N LYS A 55 7.58 -6.25 -16.92
CA LYS A 55 8.64 -5.59 -17.68
C LYS A 55 9.90 -5.46 -16.84
N ASP A 56 11.03 -5.88 -17.41
CA ASP A 56 12.36 -5.82 -16.78
C ASP A 56 12.42 -6.41 -15.35
N GLY A 57 11.62 -7.45 -15.09
CA GLY A 57 11.54 -8.12 -13.79
C GLY A 57 10.63 -7.44 -12.76
N GLY A 58 10.00 -6.31 -13.10
CA GLY A 58 8.98 -5.63 -12.30
C GLY A 58 7.59 -5.69 -12.93
N TYR A 59 6.55 -5.57 -12.11
CA TYR A 59 5.19 -5.40 -12.62
C TYR A 59 4.91 -3.90 -12.82
N GLU A 60 4.69 -3.50 -14.07
CA GLU A 60 4.08 -2.22 -14.40
C GLU A 60 2.57 -2.39 -14.37
N VAL A 61 1.88 -1.55 -13.60
CA VAL A 61 0.42 -1.56 -13.49
C VAL A 61 -0.10 -0.14 -13.66
N LYS A 62 -1.25 -0.01 -14.33
CA LYS A 62 -1.99 1.26 -14.31
C LYS A 62 -2.66 1.40 -12.95
N LEU A 63 -2.57 2.57 -12.33
CA LEU A 63 -3.34 2.85 -11.12
C LEU A 63 -4.85 2.68 -11.43
N PRO A 64 -5.63 2.05 -10.52
CA PRO A 64 -7.05 1.74 -10.74
C PRO A 64 -7.92 2.99 -10.57
N PHE A 65 -7.61 4.05 -11.32
CA PHE A 65 -8.46 5.24 -11.40
C PHE A 65 -9.61 4.98 -12.36
N ASN A 66 -10.80 5.41 -11.97
CA ASN A 66 -11.97 5.44 -12.82
C ASN A 66 -12.18 6.84 -13.43
N ASP A 67 -13.08 6.93 -14.41
CA ASP A 67 -13.38 8.21 -15.07
C ASP A 67 -14.14 9.21 -14.18
N ARG A 68 -14.50 8.81 -12.95
CA ARG A 68 -15.18 9.66 -11.96
C ARG A 68 -14.25 10.65 -11.27
N VAL A 69 -13.00 10.76 -11.70
CA VAL A 69 -12.12 11.86 -11.26
C VAL A 69 -12.80 13.22 -11.45
N ARG A 70 -13.68 13.37 -12.46
CA ARG A 70 -14.48 14.58 -12.69
C ARG A 70 -15.59 14.83 -11.66
N GLU A 71 -16.00 13.80 -10.93
CA GLU A 71 -17.00 13.85 -9.86
C GLU A 71 -16.37 14.13 -8.48
N LEU A 72 -15.04 14.07 -8.38
CA LEU A 72 -14.34 14.41 -7.14
C LEU A 72 -14.45 15.92 -6.90
N CYS A 73 -15.07 16.28 -5.77
CA CYS A 73 -15.04 17.64 -5.29
C CYS A 73 -13.60 18.08 -4.97
N ASP A 74 -13.35 19.39 -5.05
CA ASP A 74 -12.09 19.98 -4.63
C ASP A 74 -11.76 19.62 -3.16
N ASN A 75 -10.61 18.97 -2.97
CA ASN A 75 -10.11 18.54 -1.68
C ASN A 75 -9.01 19.46 -1.11
N TYR A 76 -8.72 20.59 -1.76
CA TYR A 76 -7.61 21.48 -1.41
C TYR A 76 -7.63 21.89 0.06
N LYS A 77 -8.76 22.37 0.58
CA LYS A 77 -8.88 22.81 1.97
C LYS A 77 -8.59 21.68 2.96
N ILE A 78 -9.01 20.45 2.64
CA ILE A 78 -8.76 19.28 3.49
C ILE A 78 -7.28 18.92 3.44
N ALA A 79 -6.68 18.88 2.25
CA ALA A 79 -5.26 18.61 2.06
C ALA A 79 -4.38 19.64 2.81
N TYR A 80 -4.73 20.92 2.69
CA TYR A 80 -4.07 22.03 3.37
C TYR A 80 -4.13 21.90 4.91
N ASN A 81 -5.29 21.53 5.45
CA ASN A 81 -5.42 21.31 6.90
C ASN A 81 -4.61 20.10 7.38
N ARG A 82 -4.56 19.03 6.57
CA ARG A 82 -3.76 17.83 6.88
C ARG A 82 -2.26 18.15 6.92
N ILE A 83 -1.75 18.89 5.94
CA ILE A 83 -0.33 19.25 5.91
C ILE A 83 0.05 20.16 7.09
N ASN A 84 -0.79 21.16 7.42
CA ASN A 84 -0.55 22.01 8.58
C ASN A 84 -0.56 21.22 9.89
N SER A 85 -1.52 20.30 10.03
CA SER A 85 -1.59 19.44 11.22
C SER A 85 -0.35 18.54 11.35
N LEU A 86 0.17 18.05 10.22
CA LEU A 86 1.40 17.26 10.19
C LEU A 86 2.62 18.11 10.58
N VAL A 87 2.74 19.33 10.06
CA VAL A 87 3.80 20.28 10.42
C VAL A 87 3.77 20.61 11.92
N GLU A 88 2.59 20.86 12.49
CA GLU A 88 2.45 21.09 13.93
C GLU A 88 2.83 19.86 14.77
N ARG A 89 2.55 18.65 14.26
CA ARG A 89 2.98 17.40 14.91
C ARG A 89 4.51 17.25 14.88
N PHE A 90 5.16 17.62 13.77
CA PHE A 90 6.62 17.61 13.68
C PHE A 90 7.28 18.58 14.66
N LYS A 91 6.72 19.79 14.82
CA LYS A 91 7.23 20.77 15.80
C LYS A 91 7.13 20.25 17.24
N LYS A 92 6.02 19.57 17.57
CA LYS A 92 5.77 19.04 18.92
C LYS A 92 6.58 17.78 19.23
N ASN A 93 6.93 17.00 18.22
CA ASN A 93 7.68 15.76 18.39
C ASN A 93 8.83 15.68 17.36
N PRO A 94 10.02 16.19 17.71
CA PRO A 94 11.20 16.16 16.84
C PRO A 94 11.68 14.75 16.47
N GLU A 95 11.52 13.77 17.36
CA GLU A 95 11.88 12.37 17.09
C GLU A 95 10.99 11.79 15.98
N PHE A 96 9.68 12.02 16.06
CA PHE A 96 8.74 11.60 15.02
C PHE A 96 9.06 12.26 13.66
N TYR A 97 9.46 13.53 13.67
CA TYR A 97 9.91 14.21 12.46
C TYR A 97 11.15 13.55 11.86
N GLN A 98 12.14 13.20 12.69
CA GLN A 98 13.36 12.53 12.23
C GLN A 98 13.04 11.16 11.61
N MET A 99 12.22 10.33 12.28
CA MET A 99 11.78 9.05 11.74
C MET A 99 11.07 9.20 10.39
N TYR A 100 10.19 10.19 10.26
CA TYR A 100 9.48 10.46 9.01
C TYR A 100 10.46 10.83 7.89
N LYS A 101 11.42 11.70 8.19
CA LYS A 101 12.46 12.12 7.24
C LYS A 101 13.33 10.94 6.79
N ASP A 102 13.68 10.05 7.70
CA ASP A 102 14.50 8.87 7.38
C ASP A 102 13.78 7.92 6.42
N VAL A 103 12.46 7.72 6.58
CA VAL A 103 11.65 6.93 5.65
C VAL A 103 11.60 7.56 4.26
N ILE A 104 11.39 8.88 4.17
CA ILE A 104 11.39 9.58 2.87
C ILE A 104 12.76 9.47 2.18
N ASN A 105 13.85 9.62 2.93
CA ASN A 105 15.20 9.44 2.39
C ASN A 105 15.45 8.01 1.92
N ASP A 106 14.91 7.00 2.60
CA ASP A 106 15.00 5.61 2.17
C ASP A 106 14.25 5.38 0.85
N TYR A 107 13.09 6.02 0.66
CA TYR A 107 12.37 5.97 -0.62
C TYR A 107 13.15 6.62 -1.76
N LEU A 108 13.81 7.76 -1.51
CA LEU A 108 14.71 8.38 -2.48
C LEU A 108 15.87 7.45 -2.86
N LYS A 109 16.54 6.87 -1.86
CA LYS A 109 17.65 5.92 -2.09
C LYS A 109 17.24 4.69 -2.88
N LYS A 110 16.02 4.21 -2.67
CA LYS A 110 15.44 3.06 -3.37
C LYS A 110 14.91 3.41 -4.77
N GLY A 111 14.91 4.68 -5.16
CA GLY A 111 14.34 5.14 -6.42
C GLY A 111 12.81 4.97 -6.49
N ILE A 112 12.14 4.88 -5.34
CA ILE A 112 10.67 4.80 -5.25
C ILE A 112 10.06 6.19 -5.44
N THR A 113 10.79 7.23 -5.04
CA THR A 113 10.38 8.63 -5.15
C THR A 113 11.51 9.42 -5.81
N GLU A 114 11.14 10.45 -6.56
CA GLU A 114 12.06 11.39 -7.19
C GLU A 114 12.07 12.72 -6.44
N GLU A 115 13.20 13.44 -6.48
CA GLU A 115 13.23 14.82 -5.99
C GLU A 115 12.52 15.71 -7.01
N ASP A 116 11.60 16.54 -6.53
CA ASP A 116 10.96 17.56 -7.38
C ASP A 116 11.97 18.68 -7.63
N LEU A 117 12.53 18.71 -8.85
CA LEU A 117 13.52 19.69 -9.28
C LEU A 117 12.95 21.12 -9.44
N ASN A 118 11.64 21.33 -9.26
CA ASN A 118 10.96 22.60 -9.54
C ASN A 118 10.64 23.45 -8.31
N ASN A 119 11.07 23.07 -7.11
CA ASN A 119 10.86 23.88 -5.90
C ASN A 119 12.17 23.98 -5.08
N PRO A 120 12.95 25.07 -5.23
CA PRO A 120 14.21 25.27 -4.52
C PRO A 120 14.05 25.46 -3.00
#